data_AF-A0A267EPW3-F1
#
_entry.id   AF-A0A267EPW3-F1
#
_cell.length_a   1.000
_cell.length_b   1.000
_cell.length_c   1.000
_cell.angle_alpha   90.00
_cell.angle_beta   90.00
_cell.angle_gamma   90.00
#
_symmetry.space_group_name_H-M   'P 1'
#
loop_
_entity.id
_entity.type
_entity.pdbx_description
1 polymer ?
#
loop_
_entity_poly.entity_id
_entity_poly.type
_entity_poly.pdbx_seq_one_letter_code
_entity_poly.pdbx_strand_id
1 'polypeptide(L)'
;DMALRHSCLLVAAVLVLCSSSVLANINWNGNNWAHGCDFRNNDLSNVRIPSEQCGGRCANTQGCTHFTWTQHNGGTCWMKRGSVSKSDAFPTGDMTMVCGVIEDNGGGGGGGGNKVPGFTTRYWDCCKPSCSWPGKVPGHNKYVRACYRDGYGVTSDPNGASGCNGGPVFACNNNKPWAVSDQLAYGFAAATIPGLDESGRCCACYKLDFTNGPVQGKSMVVQVTNSGGDVHPNQFDLQIPGGGVGIFNGCSAQWNAGPDGWGQRYGGVSRRSECGSLPAQIRDGCYWRFDWFRGADNPAMVYSRVRCPDALVAISGCRRDDD
;
A
#
# COMPACT_ATOMS: atom_id res chain seq x y z
N ASP A 1 48.87 -34.71 57.05
CA ASP A 1 48.69 -33.30 56.68
C ASP A 1 47.24 -32.93 56.47
N MET A 2 46.90 -31.76 57.00
CA MET A 2 45.69 -30.91 56.90
C MET A 2 44.81 -31.09 55.63
N ALA A 3 43.48 -31.19 55.79
CA ALA A 3 42.46 -30.15 55.44
C ALA A 3 42.12 -30.09 53.92
N LEU A 4 40.95 -29.74 53.38
CA LEU A 4 39.71 -29.09 53.82
C LEU A 4 38.61 -29.36 52.75
N ARG A 5 37.34 -29.27 53.18
CA ARG A 5 36.03 -29.18 52.48
C ARG A 5 35.99 -28.61 51.04
N HIS A 6 35.02 -29.05 50.21
CA HIS A 6 33.84 -28.27 49.77
C HIS A 6 32.88 -29.04 48.84
N SER A 7 31.59 -28.80 49.05
CA SER A 7 30.40 -29.26 48.33
C SER A 7 30.31 -28.75 46.90
N CYS A 8 29.65 -29.49 45.98
CA CYS A 8 28.41 -29.06 45.29
C CYS A 8 28.06 -29.90 44.05
N LEU A 9 26.75 -30.17 43.93
CA LEU A 9 25.95 -30.36 42.70
C LEU A 9 26.04 -31.70 41.94
N LEU A 10 25.26 -32.67 42.45
CA LEU A 10 24.52 -33.61 41.61
C LEU A 10 23.48 -32.83 40.79
N VAL A 11 23.72 -32.64 39.49
CA VAL A 11 22.66 -32.21 38.55
C VAL A 11 21.93 -33.46 38.10
N ALA A 12 20.79 -33.75 38.72
CA ALA A 12 19.83 -34.70 38.20
C ALA A 12 19.28 -34.13 36.88
N ALA A 13 19.62 -34.75 35.76
CA ALA A 13 19.01 -34.47 34.48
C ALA A 13 17.55 -34.93 34.53
N VAL A 14 16.64 -34.00 34.85
CA VAL A 14 15.21 -34.18 34.65
C VAL A 14 14.99 -34.22 33.14
N LEU A 15 14.87 -35.43 32.59
CA LEU A 15 14.28 -35.66 31.27
C LEU A 15 12.82 -35.22 31.34
N VAL A 16 12.60 -33.91 31.14
CA VAL A 16 11.30 -33.40 30.75
C VAL A 16 11.04 -34.00 29.38
N LEU A 17 10.24 -35.07 29.35
CA LEU A 17 9.54 -35.50 28.16
C LEU A 17 8.63 -34.34 27.77
N CYS A 18 9.20 -33.40 27.01
CA CYS A 18 8.45 -32.41 26.29
C CYS A 18 7.69 -33.22 25.25
N SER A 19 6.47 -33.64 25.60
CA SER A 19 5.48 -34.13 24.66
C SER A 19 5.37 -33.04 23.61
N SER A 20 6.11 -33.22 22.53
CA SER A 20 6.01 -32.38 21.35
C SER A 20 4.65 -32.71 20.79
N SER A 21 3.63 -31.96 21.22
CA SER A 21 2.39 -31.87 20.48
C SER A 21 2.82 -31.37 19.10
N VAL A 22 2.94 -32.32 18.18
CA VAL A 22 2.97 -32.04 16.76
C VAL A 22 1.69 -31.25 16.54
N LEU A 23 1.79 -29.93 16.45
CA LEU A 23 0.66 -29.11 16.04
C LEU A 23 0.23 -29.69 14.71
N ALA A 24 -0.95 -30.33 14.68
CA ALA A 24 -1.46 -30.93 13.47
C ALA A 24 -1.52 -29.81 12.42
N ASN A 25 -0.65 -29.90 11.42
CA ASN A 25 -0.63 -28.92 10.34
C ASN A 25 -1.95 -29.05 9.59
N ILE A 26 -2.71 -27.96 9.55
CA ILE A 26 -3.92 -27.87 8.73
C ILE A 26 -3.48 -27.96 7.27
N ASN A 27 -3.95 -28.98 6.57
CA ASN A 27 -3.64 -29.16 5.16
C ASN A 27 -4.58 -28.30 4.30
N TRP A 28 -4.12 -27.08 4.00
CA TRP A 28 -4.85 -26.15 3.16
C TRP A 28 -4.91 -26.65 1.72
N ASN A 29 -6.12 -26.78 1.19
CA ASN A 29 -6.32 -26.89 -0.24
C ASN A 29 -5.86 -25.55 -0.87
N GLY A 30 -5.24 -25.57 -2.05
CA GLY A 30 -4.64 -24.39 -2.70
C GLY A 30 -5.57 -23.18 -2.91
N ASN A 31 -6.85 -23.30 -2.56
CA ASN A 31 -7.90 -22.30 -2.65
C ASN A 31 -8.36 -21.75 -1.28
N ASN A 32 -7.48 -21.73 -0.27
CA ASN A 32 -7.67 -21.07 1.02
C ASN A 32 -8.76 -21.63 1.95
N TRP A 33 -9.04 -22.93 1.83
CA TRP A 33 -9.89 -23.68 2.75
C TRP A 33 -9.28 -25.05 3.06
N ALA A 34 -9.70 -25.68 4.17
CA ALA A 34 -9.21 -26.97 4.61
C ALA A 34 -10.29 -27.76 5.35
N HIS A 35 -10.09 -29.09 5.44
CA HIS A 35 -10.87 -29.97 6.31
C HIS A 35 -10.26 -30.02 7.72
N GLY A 36 -11.09 -30.35 8.71
CA GLY A 36 -10.63 -30.57 10.08
C GLY A 36 -10.06 -29.31 10.73
N CYS A 37 -10.69 -28.16 10.51
CA CYS A 37 -10.25 -26.89 11.07
C CYS A 37 -11.41 -25.98 11.43
N ASP A 38 -11.13 -24.98 12.28
CA ASP A 38 -12.06 -23.95 12.71
C ASP A 38 -11.33 -22.67 13.13
N PHE A 39 -12.09 -21.59 13.33
CA PHE A 39 -11.67 -20.29 13.83
C PHE A 39 -12.46 -19.95 15.10
N ARG A 40 -11.77 -19.39 16.10
CA ARG A 40 -12.41 -19.08 17.38
C ARG A 40 -13.32 -17.85 17.25
N ASN A 41 -14.56 -17.98 17.73
CA ASN A 41 -15.54 -16.90 17.87
C ASN A 41 -15.87 -16.17 16.55
N ASN A 42 -16.40 -14.95 16.66
CA ASN A 42 -16.62 -14.01 15.56
C ASN A 42 -17.72 -14.36 14.54
N ASP A 43 -18.70 -15.17 14.93
CA ASP A 43 -19.86 -15.46 14.09
C ASP A 43 -20.63 -14.18 13.74
N LEU A 44 -20.71 -13.88 12.44
CA LEU A 44 -21.51 -12.81 11.85
C LEU A 44 -22.95 -13.29 11.64
N SER A 45 -23.10 -14.45 11.01
CA SER A 45 -24.40 -15.09 10.74
C SER A 45 -24.19 -16.56 10.40
N ASN A 46 -25.29 -17.33 10.32
CA ASN A 46 -25.22 -18.73 9.90
C ASN A 46 -26.37 -19.08 8.94
N VAL A 47 -26.15 -20.10 8.12
CA VAL A 47 -27.16 -20.62 7.19
C VAL A 47 -26.95 -22.11 6.95
N ARG A 48 -28.05 -22.86 6.80
CA ARG A 48 -28.01 -24.29 6.47
C ARG A 48 -27.77 -24.47 4.97
N ILE A 49 -26.56 -24.92 4.60
CA ILE A 49 -26.14 -25.18 3.22
C ILE A 49 -25.09 -26.31 3.20
N PRO A 50 -24.87 -26.98 2.05
CA PRO A 50 -23.76 -27.93 1.88
C PRO A 50 -22.38 -27.28 2.10
N SER A 51 -21.39 -28.08 2.49
CA SER A 51 -20.07 -27.58 2.89
C SER A 51 -19.34 -26.88 1.75
N GLU A 52 -19.46 -27.42 0.53
CA GLU A 52 -18.87 -26.88 -0.70
C GLU A 52 -19.40 -25.49 -1.08
N GLN A 53 -20.60 -25.13 -0.60
CA GLN A 53 -21.20 -23.81 -0.86
C GLN A 53 -20.83 -22.76 0.19
N CYS A 54 -20.25 -23.17 1.32
CA CYS A 54 -20.02 -22.28 2.46
C CYS A 54 -19.01 -21.16 2.12
N GLY A 55 -17.94 -21.48 1.38
CA GLY A 55 -16.98 -20.48 0.93
C GLY A 55 -17.62 -19.43 -0.01
N GLY A 56 -18.39 -19.86 -1.00
CA GLY A 56 -19.11 -18.95 -1.89
C GLY A 56 -20.16 -18.11 -1.15
N ARG A 57 -20.85 -18.69 -0.17
CA ARG A 57 -21.81 -17.97 0.66
C ARG A 57 -21.14 -16.89 1.50
N CYS A 58 -20.01 -17.20 2.14
CA CYS A 58 -19.24 -16.21 2.88
C CYS A 58 -18.71 -15.11 1.95
N ALA A 59 -18.17 -15.46 0.79
CA ALA A 59 -17.70 -14.48 -0.20
C ALA A 59 -18.79 -13.49 -0.68
N ASN A 60 -20.06 -13.90 -0.68
CA ASN A 60 -21.20 -13.05 -1.04
C ASN A 60 -21.89 -12.40 0.17
N THR A 61 -21.35 -12.56 1.38
CA THR A 61 -21.94 -12.01 2.60
C THR A 61 -21.12 -10.82 3.07
N GLN A 62 -21.73 -9.63 3.06
CA GLN A 62 -21.07 -8.40 3.45
C GLN A 62 -20.47 -8.50 4.86
N GLY A 63 -19.15 -8.29 4.96
CA GLY A 63 -18.41 -8.36 6.21
C GLY A 63 -17.94 -9.77 6.62
N CYS A 64 -18.23 -10.80 5.82
CA CYS A 64 -17.68 -12.13 6.06
C CYS A 64 -16.25 -12.21 5.53
N THR A 65 -15.31 -12.55 6.40
CA THR A 65 -13.87 -12.65 6.06
C THR A 65 -13.40 -14.10 6.07
N HIS A 66 -14.08 -14.96 6.81
CA HIS A 66 -13.78 -16.36 6.94
C HIS A 66 -15.03 -17.12 7.34
N PHE A 67 -14.98 -18.44 7.23
CA PHE A 67 -16.10 -19.30 7.54
C PHE A 67 -15.65 -20.59 8.21
N THR A 68 -16.61 -21.20 8.90
CA THR A 68 -16.52 -22.60 9.34
C THR A 68 -17.83 -23.28 8.97
N TRP A 69 -17.76 -24.47 8.41
CA TRP A 69 -18.90 -25.35 8.19
C TRP A 69 -18.85 -26.52 9.16
N THR A 70 -20.00 -26.88 9.75
CA THR A 70 -20.12 -28.01 10.69
C THR A 70 -21.35 -28.86 10.39
N GLN A 71 -21.39 -30.09 10.90
CA GLN A 71 -22.56 -30.98 10.78
C GLN A 71 -23.78 -30.55 11.62
N HIS A 72 -23.70 -29.42 12.32
CA HIS A 72 -24.79 -28.91 13.13
C HIS A 72 -26.08 -28.79 12.27
N ASN A 73 -27.21 -29.30 12.77
CA ASN A 73 -28.51 -29.32 12.08
C ASN A 73 -28.48 -29.89 10.65
N GLY A 74 -27.61 -30.86 10.38
CA GLY A 74 -27.46 -31.47 9.07
C GLY A 74 -26.72 -30.59 8.06
N GLY A 75 -25.89 -29.65 8.53
CA GLY A 75 -24.97 -28.86 7.73
C GLY A 75 -25.18 -27.36 7.86
N THR A 76 -24.41 -26.70 8.72
CA THR A 76 -24.49 -25.26 8.95
C THR A 76 -23.18 -24.57 8.59
N CYS A 77 -23.27 -23.55 7.74
CA CYS A 77 -22.21 -22.62 7.43
C CYS A 77 -22.25 -21.43 8.38
N TRP A 78 -21.20 -21.25 9.15
CA TRP A 78 -20.97 -20.14 10.07
C TRP A 78 -20.10 -19.10 9.37
N MET A 79 -20.72 -18.01 8.93
CA MET A 79 -20.03 -16.86 8.35
C MET A 79 -19.48 -16.02 9.48
N LYS A 80 -18.19 -15.69 9.42
CA LYS A 80 -17.47 -15.01 10.50
C LYS A 80 -16.82 -13.72 9.98
N ARG A 81 -16.57 -12.78 10.89
CA ARG A 81 -15.99 -11.45 10.59
C ARG A 81 -14.69 -11.19 11.33
N GLY A 82 -13.95 -10.18 10.91
CA GLY A 82 -12.71 -9.74 11.54
C GLY A 82 -11.45 -10.16 10.78
N SER A 83 -10.30 -9.65 11.22
CA SER A 83 -9.02 -9.87 10.55
C SER A 83 -8.40 -11.19 11.00
N VAL A 84 -8.50 -12.23 10.17
CA VAL A 84 -7.88 -13.54 10.40
C VAL A 84 -7.10 -13.99 9.18
N SER A 85 -6.15 -14.89 9.41
CA SER A 85 -5.29 -15.52 8.42
C SER A 85 -5.30 -17.04 8.62
N LYS A 86 -4.69 -17.78 7.70
CA LYS A 86 -4.56 -19.25 7.81
C LYS A 86 -3.88 -19.71 9.10
N SER A 87 -2.97 -18.91 9.67
CA SER A 87 -2.30 -19.24 10.93
C SER A 87 -3.19 -19.10 12.17
N ASP A 88 -4.32 -18.41 12.05
CA ASP A 88 -5.29 -18.25 13.15
C ASP A 88 -6.28 -19.42 13.23
N ALA A 89 -6.30 -20.28 12.21
CA ALA A 89 -7.08 -21.50 12.22
C ALA A 89 -6.44 -22.53 13.16
N PHE A 90 -7.27 -23.26 13.90
CA PHE A 90 -6.82 -24.38 14.72
C PHE A 90 -7.37 -25.69 14.18
N PRO A 91 -6.60 -26.79 14.26
CA PRO A 91 -7.06 -28.10 13.83
C PRO A 91 -8.17 -28.60 14.77
N THR A 92 -9.19 -29.21 14.19
CA THR A 92 -10.24 -29.92 14.92
C THR A 92 -10.01 -31.43 14.78
N GLY A 93 -10.52 -32.21 15.73
CA GLY A 93 -10.54 -33.68 15.61
C GLY A 93 -11.59 -34.20 14.62
N ASP A 94 -12.39 -33.31 14.02
CA ASP A 94 -13.51 -33.63 13.16
C ASP A 94 -13.22 -33.22 11.72
N MET A 95 -12.77 -34.19 10.91
CA MET A 95 -12.45 -34.01 9.49
C MET A 95 -13.66 -33.65 8.62
N THR A 96 -14.88 -33.72 9.15
CA THR A 96 -16.09 -33.29 8.42
C THR A 96 -16.28 -31.77 8.49
N MET A 97 -15.66 -31.09 9.45
CA MET A 97 -15.63 -29.64 9.49
C MET A 97 -14.79 -29.10 8.34
N VAL A 98 -15.21 -27.96 7.79
CA VAL A 98 -14.48 -27.24 6.75
C VAL A 98 -14.33 -25.81 7.18
N CYS A 99 -13.11 -25.28 7.24
CA CYS A 99 -12.89 -23.86 7.46
C CYS A 99 -12.21 -23.24 6.24
N GLY A 100 -12.42 -21.95 6.03
CA GLY A 100 -11.75 -21.23 4.97
C GLY A 100 -11.68 -19.74 5.23
N VAL A 101 -10.64 -19.12 4.68
CA VAL A 101 -10.52 -17.67 4.60
C VAL A 101 -10.97 -17.24 3.22
N ILE A 102 -11.79 -16.20 3.15
CA ILE A 102 -12.17 -15.61 1.88
C ILE A 102 -11.06 -14.66 1.49
N GLU A 103 -10.18 -15.13 0.62
CA GLU A 103 -9.38 -14.21 -0.19
C GLU A 103 -10.34 -13.58 -1.20
N ASP A 104 -10.39 -12.25 -1.24
CA ASP A 104 -11.28 -11.46 -2.11
C ASP A 104 -11.28 -12.01 -3.55
N ASN A 105 -12.30 -12.83 -3.87
CA ASN A 105 -12.42 -13.46 -5.18
C ASN A 105 -13.02 -12.47 -6.18
N GLY A 106 -12.13 -11.59 -6.66
CA GLY A 106 -12.29 -10.81 -7.87
C GLY A 106 -10.93 -10.74 -8.58
N GLY A 107 -10.46 -11.88 -9.08
CA GLY A 107 -9.36 -12.06 -10.04
C GLY A 107 -8.30 -10.97 -10.11
N GLY A 108 -7.17 -11.19 -9.42
CA GLY A 108 -5.89 -10.53 -9.73
C GLY A 108 -5.40 -9.52 -8.68
N GLY A 109 -4.89 -10.05 -7.56
CA GLY A 109 -3.75 -9.47 -6.83
C GLY A 109 -3.98 -8.20 -6.02
N GLY A 110 -4.15 -8.38 -4.70
CA GLY A 110 -3.61 -7.47 -3.67
C GLY A 110 -4.57 -6.45 -3.06
N GLY A 111 -4.93 -6.68 -1.79
CA GLY A 111 -5.32 -5.64 -0.82
C GLY A 111 -6.77 -5.14 -0.89
N GLY A 112 -7.64 -5.80 -0.14
CA GLY A 112 -9.00 -5.36 0.17
C GLY A 112 -9.01 -4.12 1.07
N GLY A 113 -8.98 -2.95 0.45
CA GLY A 113 -9.74 -1.78 0.93
C GLY A 113 -11.03 -1.69 0.13
N ASN A 114 -12.14 -1.28 0.75
CA ASN A 114 -13.35 -0.93 0.01
C ASN A 114 -12.96 -0.05 -1.20
N LYS A 115 -13.36 -0.44 -2.42
CA LYS A 115 -13.08 0.35 -3.61
C LYS A 115 -13.85 1.66 -3.53
N VAL A 116 -13.15 2.76 -3.23
CA VAL A 116 -13.72 4.10 -3.08
C VAL A 116 -13.60 4.85 -4.41
N PRO A 117 -14.68 5.44 -4.94
CA PRO A 117 -14.59 6.32 -6.10
C PRO A 117 -13.70 7.53 -5.82
N GLY A 118 -12.87 7.88 -6.79
CA GLY A 118 -12.04 9.07 -6.74
C GLY A 118 -11.70 9.58 -8.13
N PHE A 119 -10.89 10.62 -8.17
CA PHE A 119 -10.38 11.16 -9.42
C PHE A 119 -8.92 11.56 -9.25
N THR A 120 -8.25 11.75 -10.39
CA THR A 120 -6.85 12.11 -10.40
C THR A 120 -6.64 13.49 -10.99
N THR A 121 -5.57 14.13 -10.54
CA THR A 121 -4.92 15.22 -11.26
C THR A 121 -3.46 14.85 -11.49
N ARG A 122 -2.65 15.80 -11.97
CA ARG A 122 -1.22 15.61 -12.23
C ARG A 122 -0.47 16.86 -11.80
N TYR A 123 0.70 16.67 -11.19
CA TYR A 123 1.57 17.77 -10.81
C TYR A 123 3.04 17.36 -10.74
N TRP A 124 3.92 18.35 -10.78
CA TRP A 124 5.32 18.25 -10.38
C TRP A 124 5.83 19.66 -10.07
N ASP A 125 5.82 20.03 -8.80
CA ASP A 125 6.20 21.35 -8.31
C ASP A 125 7.64 21.43 -7.77
N CYS A 126 8.32 20.28 -7.73
CA CYS A 126 9.65 20.07 -7.17
C CYS A 126 9.76 20.31 -5.65
N CYS A 127 8.66 20.63 -4.95
CA CYS A 127 8.68 20.92 -3.53
C CYS A 127 9.10 19.69 -2.72
N LYS A 128 9.70 19.92 -1.55
CA LYS A 128 9.84 18.86 -0.54
C LYS A 128 8.44 18.30 -0.21
N PRO A 129 8.19 17.00 -0.43
CA PRO A 129 6.88 16.41 -0.14
C PRO A 129 6.55 16.48 1.35
N SER A 130 5.29 16.70 1.72
CA SER A 130 4.90 16.91 3.12
C SER A 130 5.17 15.69 4.01
N CYS A 131 5.08 14.47 3.49
CA CYS A 131 5.43 13.26 4.24
C CYS A 131 6.94 13.09 4.45
N SER A 132 7.76 14.00 3.93
CA SER A 132 9.23 14.04 4.16
C SER A 132 9.60 14.76 5.46
N TRP A 133 8.63 15.36 6.15
CA TRP A 133 8.85 15.97 7.45
C TRP A 133 8.77 14.91 8.57
N PRO A 134 9.70 14.90 9.53
CA PRO A 134 9.60 14.05 10.71
C PRO A 134 8.26 14.24 11.46
N GLY A 135 7.72 13.15 12.01
CA GLY A 135 6.47 13.18 12.78
C GLY A 135 5.19 13.16 11.93
N LYS A 136 5.29 13.14 10.60
CA LYS A 136 4.14 12.99 9.70
C LYS A 136 3.72 11.55 9.42
N VAL A 137 4.55 10.59 9.80
CA VAL A 137 4.26 9.16 9.70
C VAL A 137 4.38 8.58 11.11
N PRO A 138 3.42 7.77 11.58
CA PRO A 138 3.54 7.09 12.86
C PRO A 138 4.83 6.27 12.94
N GLY A 139 5.53 6.36 14.07
CA GLY A 139 6.81 5.70 14.31
C GLY A 139 8.01 6.63 14.24
N HIS A 140 9.14 6.18 14.79
CA HIS A 140 10.37 6.96 14.84
C HIS A 140 11.12 6.89 13.49
N ASN A 141 11.68 8.03 13.05
CA ASN A 141 12.49 8.14 11.84
C ASN A 141 11.81 7.63 10.55
N LYS A 142 10.50 7.81 10.46
CA LYS A 142 9.72 7.48 9.26
C LYS A 142 9.28 8.75 8.55
N TYR A 143 9.82 8.93 7.36
CA TYR A 143 9.49 10.02 6.46
C TYR A 143 9.93 9.65 5.06
N VAL A 144 9.31 10.25 4.06
CA VAL A 144 9.72 10.14 2.67
C VAL A 144 11.08 10.81 2.49
N ARG A 145 11.99 10.19 1.76
CA ARG A 145 13.25 10.80 1.38
C ARG A 145 13.00 12.02 0.50
N ALA A 146 13.62 13.12 0.88
CA ALA A 146 13.74 14.30 0.06
C ALA A 146 15.21 14.48 -0.37
N CYS A 147 15.44 15.23 -1.43
CA CYS A 147 16.75 15.33 -2.06
C CYS A 147 17.25 16.77 -2.07
N TYR A 148 18.56 16.93 -2.19
CA TYR A 148 19.18 18.20 -2.57
C TYR A 148 18.81 18.57 -4.01
N ARG A 149 19.30 19.73 -4.46
CA ARG A 149 18.99 20.30 -5.78
C ARG A 149 19.23 19.35 -6.95
N ASP A 150 20.22 18.47 -6.88
CA ASP A 150 20.50 17.45 -7.92
C ASP A 150 19.35 16.45 -8.13
N GLY A 151 18.45 16.34 -7.13
CA GLY A 151 17.32 15.43 -7.09
C GLY A 151 17.68 13.96 -6.88
N TYR A 152 18.92 13.64 -6.50
CA TYR A 152 19.36 12.27 -6.19
C TYR A 152 20.07 12.16 -4.84
N GLY A 153 20.86 13.16 -4.46
CA GLY A 153 21.49 13.23 -3.15
C GLY A 153 20.41 13.38 -2.07
N VAL A 154 20.12 12.31 -1.35
CA VAL A 154 19.16 12.32 -0.25
C VAL A 154 19.66 13.26 0.85
N THR A 155 18.80 14.15 1.32
CA THR A 155 19.16 15.09 2.40
C THR A 155 19.49 14.33 3.68
N SER A 156 20.59 14.71 4.34
CA SER A 156 20.89 14.24 5.70
C SER A 156 20.09 15.00 6.76
N ASP A 157 19.46 16.11 6.39
CA ASP A 157 18.63 16.94 7.26
C ASP A 157 17.15 16.82 6.83
N PRO A 158 16.35 15.97 7.50
CA PRO A 158 14.92 15.85 7.23
C PRO A 158 14.12 17.06 7.73
N ASN A 159 14.70 17.96 8.55
CA ASN A 159 14.09 19.23 8.94
C ASN A 159 14.49 20.39 8.01
N GLY A 160 15.31 20.13 6.99
CA GLY A 160 15.73 21.13 6.02
C GLY A 160 14.53 21.78 5.30
N ALA A 161 14.58 23.09 5.14
CA ALA A 161 13.51 23.86 4.50
C ALA A 161 13.29 23.43 3.04
N SER A 162 12.01 23.43 2.63
CA SER A 162 11.62 23.14 1.24
C SER A 162 12.15 24.21 0.29
N GLY A 163 12.56 23.81 -0.91
CA GLY A 163 12.93 24.73 -1.99
C GLY A 163 11.79 25.63 -2.45
N CYS A 164 10.54 25.23 -2.21
CA CYS A 164 9.38 26.09 -2.42
C CYS A 164 9.26 27.22 -1.38
N ASN A 165 10.05 27.16 -0.31
CA ASN A 165 10.14 28.16 0.74
C ASN A 165 11.58 28.71 0.86
N GLY A 166 12.35 28.66 -0.23
CA GLY A 166 13.73 29.18 -0.30
C GLY A 166 14.81 28.26 0.30
N GLY A 167 14.45 27.04 0.71
CA GLY A 167 15.39 26.07 1.25
C GLY A 167 16.11 25.21 0.19
N PRO A 168 17.01 24.31 0.60
CA PRO A 168 17.79 23.48 -0.33
C PRO A 168 17.17 22.10 -0.62
N VAL A 169 15.99 21.78 -0.06
CA VAL A 169 15.40 20.43 -0.09
C VAL A 169 14.21 20.36 -1.05
N PHE A 170 14.25 19.39 -1.96
CA PHE A 170 13.29 19.20 -3.07
C PHE A 170 12.74 17.76 -3.08
N ALA A 171 11.74 17.51 -3.93
CA ALA A 171 11.35 16.14 -4.27
C ALA A 171 12.49 15.40 -4.98
N CYS A 172 12.65 14.12 -4.69
CA CYS A 172 13.63 13.28 -5.37
C CYS A 172 13.16 12.91 -6.79
N ASN A 173 14.09 12.88 -7.75
CA ASN A 173 13.79 12.62 -9.16
C ASN A 173 13.23 11.21 -9.40
N ASN A 174 13.50 10.26 -8.52
CA ASN A 174 12.98 8.89 -8.58
C ASN A 174 11.54 8.76 -8.05
N ASN A 175 10.93 9.84 -7.54
CA ASN A 175 9.49 9.89 -7.24
C ASN A 175 8.62 10.08 -8.50
N LYS A 176 9.21 10.03 -9.69
CA LYS A 176 8.51 9.98 -10.98
C LYS A 176 7.83 8.60 -11.18
N PRO A 177 6.80 8.51 -12.03
CA PRO A 177 6.08 7.26 -12.26
C PRO A 177 6.79 6.40 -13.32
N TRP A 178 6.51 5.10 -13.33
CA TRP A 178 7.00 4.17 -14.33
C TRP A 178 6.01 3.03 -14.62
N ALA A 179 6.11 2.46 -15.82
CA ALA A 179 5.34 1.28 -16.19
C ALA A 179 6.04 0.02 -15.67
N VAL A 180 5.27 -0.86 -15.02
CA VAL A 180 5.70 -2.22 -14.64
C VAL A 180 5.34 -3.21 -15.75
N SER A 181 4.18 -3.00 -16.38
CA SER A 181 3.71 -3.71 -17.57
C SER A 181 2.77 -2.80 -18.36
N ASP A 182 2.20 -3.28 -19.46
CA ASP A 182 1.16 -2.52 -20.18
C ASP A 182 -0.11 -2.29 -19.35
N GLN A 183 -0.35 -3.05 -18.28
CA GLN A 183 -1.56 -2.92 -17.45
C GLN A 183 -1.30 -2.33 -16.06
N LEU A 184 -0.04 -2.27 -15.63
CA LEU A 184 0.33 -1.82 -14.30
C LEU A 184 1.42 -0.76 -14.35
N ALA A 185 1.22 0.34 -13.63
CA ALA A 185 2.25 1.33 -13.34
C ALA A 185 2.42 1.53 -11.84
N TYR A 186 3.59 2.01 -11.44
CA TYR A 186 3.87 2.46 -10.08
C TYR A 186 4.23 3.96 -10.09
N GLY A 187 4.00 4.62 -8.97
CA GLY A 187 4.42 6.00 -8.79
C GLY A 187 4.04 6.56 -7.44
N PHE A 188 3.96 7.88 -7.37
CA PHE A 188 3.73 8.60 -6.13
C PHE A 188 2.66 9.66 -6.34
N ALA A 189 2.00 10.07 -5.26
CA ALA A 189 0.92 11.04 -5.34
C ALA A 189 0.85 11.93 -4.10
N ALA A 190 0.25 13.10 -4.26
CA ALA A 190 -0.42 13.78 -3.16
C ALA A 190 -1.87 13.27 -3.07
N ALA A 191 -2.42 13.11 -1.86
CA ALA A 191 -3.80 12.65 -1.73
C ALA A 191 -4.52 13.25 -0.52
N THR A 192 -5.83 13.40 -0.64
CA THR A 192 -6.75 13.61 0.49
C THR A 192 -7.76 12.47 0.54
N ILE A 193 -7.77 11.78 1.67
CA ILE A 193 -8.62 10.60 1.90
C ILE A 193 -9.57 10.94 3.05
N PRO A 194 -10.90 10.90 2.82
CA PRO A 194 -11.89 11.18 3.86
C PRO A 194 -11.69 10.30 5.09
N GLY A 195 -11.77 10.92 6.27
CA GLY A 195 -11.59 10.23 7.55
C GLY A 195 -10.15 9.95 7.94
N LEU A 196 -9.16 10.29 7.11
CA LEU A 196 -7.74 10.22 7.46
C LEU A 196 -7.15 11.63 7.52
N ASP A 197 -6.34 11.89 8.55
CA ASP A 197 -5.43 13.03 8.57
C ASP A 197 -4.14 12.70 7.81
N GLU A 198 -3.18 13.62 7.81
CA GLU A 198 -1.88 13.40 7.15
C GLU A 198 -1.13 12.19 7.74
N SER A 199 -1.18 12.01 9.06
CA SER A 199 -0.58 10.87 9.76
C SER A 199 -1.18 9.54 9.32
N GLY A 200 -2.48 9.49 9.06
CA GLY A 200 -3.20 8.31 8.59
C GLY A 200 -2.90 7.91 7.14
N ARG A 201 -2.48 8.85 6.29
CA ARG A 201 -2.25 8.59 4.85
C ARG A 201 -0.80 8.63 4.40
N CYS A 202 0.08 9.35 5.10
CA CYS A 202 1.47 9.45 4.68
C CYS A 202 2.14 8.08 4.60
N CYS A 203 2.82 7.85 3.48
CA CYS A 203 3.49 6.60 3.11
C CYS A 203 2.58 5.38 2.91
N ALA A 204 1.26 5.53 2.99
CA ALA A 204 0.33 4.46 2.64
C ALA A 204 0.27 4.30 1.11
N CYS A 205 0.02 3.06 0.66
CA CYS A 205 -0.14 2.77 -0.76
C CYS A 205 -1.60 2.49 -1.12
N TYR A 206 -1.95 2.90 -2.33
CA TYR A 206 -3.28 2.71 -2.89
C TYR A 206 -3.17 2.19 -4.31
N LYS A 207 -3.97 1.18 -4.63
CA LYS A 207 -4.18 0.74 -6.00
C LYS A 207 -5.32 1.55 -6.59
N LEU A 208 -5.04 2.24 -7.69
CA LEU A 208 -5.98 3.02 -8.48
C LEU A 208 -6.35 2.20 -9.71
N ASP A 209 -7.62 1.83 -9.83
CA ASP A 209 -8.17 1.21 -11.03
C ASP A 209 -8.88 2.30 -11.85
N PHE A 210 -8.32 2.69 -12.99
CA PHE A 210 -8.88 3.78 -13.80
C PHE A 210 -10.20 3.34 -14.44
N THR A 211 -11.23 4.19 -14.33
CA THR A 211 -12.60 3.87 -14.75
C THR A 211 -13.03 4.61 -16.02
N ASN A 212 -12.24 5.58 -16.50
CA ASN A 212 -12.52 6.30 -17.74
C ASN A 212 -11.22 6.76 -18.45
N GLY A 213 -11.40 7.44 -19.59
CA GLY A 213 -10.30 7.98 -20.38
C GLY A 213 -9.49 6.89 -21.09
N PRO A 214 -8.38 7.26 -21.76
CA PRO A 214 -7.59 6.32 -22.57
C PRO A 214 -6.81 5.28 -21.76
N VAL A 215 -6.89 5.35 -20.43
CA VAL A 215 -6.25 4.43 -19.49
C VAL A 215 -7.27 3.57 -18.74
N GLN A 216 -8.55 3.64 -19.08
CA GLN A 216 -9.59 2.81 -18.48
C GLN A 216 -9.19 1.33 -18.47
N GLY A 217 -9.37 0.66 -17.34
CA GLY A 217 -9.02 -0.75 -17.15
C GLY A 217 -7.57 -1.01 -16.76
N LYS A 218 -6.67 -0.02 -16.89
CA LYS A 218 -5.31 -0.11 -16.32
C LYS A 218 -5.35 0.18 -14.82
N SER A 219 -4.32 -0.32 -14.12
CA SER A 219 -4.11 -0.04 -12.70
C SER A 219 -2.81 0.71 -12.46
N MET A 220 -2.79 1.57 -11.45
CA MET A 220 -1.58 2.20 -10.93
C MET A 220 -1.51 2.03 -9.41
N VAL A 221 -0.40 1.55 -8.86
CA VAL A 221 -0.19 1.59 -7.40
C VAL A 221 0.65 2.82 -7.06
N VAL A 222 0.13 3.66 -6.18
CA VAL A 222 0.79 4.88 -5.75
C VAL A 222 1.08 4.85 -4.27
N GLN A 223 2.24 5.38 -3.88
CA GLN A 223 2.49 5.74 -2.49
C GLN A 223 2.18 7.23 -2.27
N VAL A 224 1.42 7.52 -1.21
CA VAL A 224 1.11 8.91 -0.83
C VAL A 224 2.33 9.53 -0.13
N THR A 225 2.94 10.54 -0.76
CA THR A 225 4.12 11.23 -0.21
C THR A 225 3.85 12.68 0.13
N ASN A 226 2.67 13.20 -0.19
CA ASN A 226 2.32 14.58 0.05
C ASN A 226 0.83 14.71 0.40
N SER A 227 0.48 15.77 1.13
CA SER A 227 -0.90 16.25 1.30
C SER A 227 -0.97 17.63 0.65
N GLY A 228 -1.76 17.80 -0.40
CA GLY A 228 -2.01 19.13 -0.96
C GLY A 228 -2.99 19.92 -0.08
N GLY A 229 -2.87 21.25 -0.07
CA GLY A 229 -3.87 22.13 0.56
C GLY A 229 -5.19 22.22 -0.23
N ASP A 230 -5.11 21.95 -1.55
CA ASP A 230 -6.20 22.12 -2.52
C ASP A 230 -6.74 20.79 -3.06
N VAL A 231 -6.31 19.66 -2.50
CA VAL A 231 -6.82 18.35 -2.93
C VAL A 231 -8.18 18.08 -2.31
N HIS A 232 -9.18 17.92 -3.17
CA HIS A 232 -10.54 17.59 -2.79
C HIS A 232 -10.64 16.18 -2.17
N PRO A 233 -11.72 15.88 -1.45
CA PRO A 233 -12.01 14.53 -0.98
C PRO A 233 -11.88 13.50 -2.11
N ASN A 234 -11.11 12.43 -1.88
CA ASN A 234 -10.86 11.34 -2.84
C ASN A 234 -10.05 11.74 -4.09
N GLN A 235 -9.31 12.86 -4.05
CA GLN A 235 -8.40 13.25 -5.11
C GLN A 235 -7.00 12.67 -4.90
N PHE A 236 -6.43 12.11 -5.96
CA PHE A 236 -5.03 11.73 -6.04
C PHE A 236 -4.31 12.58 -7.09
N ASP A 237 -3.46 13.50 -6.65
CA ASP A 237 -2.63 14.31 -7.53
C ASP A 237 -1.35 13.55 -7.87
N LEU A 238 -1.26 13.01 -9.08
CA LEU A 238 -0.17 12.11 -9.47
C LEU A 238 1.12 12.91 -9.71
N GLN A 239 2.23 12.49 -9.10
CA GLN A 239 3.54 13.10 -9.36
C GLN A 239 4.02 12.69 -10.75
N ILE A 240 3.91 13.60 -11.71
CA ILE A 240 4.24 13.40 -13.11
C ILE A 240 5.05 14.61 -13.57
N PRO A 241 6.37 14.48 -13.83
CA PRO A 241 7.18 15.55 -14.37
C PRO A 241 6.53 16.20 -15.60
N GLY A 242 6.38 17.51 -15.57
CA GLY A 242 5.68 18.26 -16.63
C GLY A 242 4.15 18.19 -16.53
N GLY A 243 3.60 17.71 -15.41
CA GLY A 243 2.16 17.75 -15.09
C GLY A 243 1.64 19.14 -14.68
N GLY A 244 2.53 20.11 -14.49
CA GLY A 244 2.21 21.46 -14.00
C GLY A 244 2.70 21.63 -12.57
N VAL A 245 3.14 22.85 -12.24
CA VAL A 245 3.68 23.17 -10.90
C VAL A 245 2.56 23.53 -9.93
N GLY A 246 1.40 23.97 -10.42
CA GLY A 246 0.26 24.34 -9.59
C GLY A 246 0.54 25.60 -8.77
N ILE A 247 0.17 25.56 -7.48
CA ILE A 247 0.28 26.73 -6.58
C ILE A 247 1.75 27.13 -6.39
N PHE A 248 2.60 26.16 -6.09
CA PHE A 248 4.01 26.36 -5.78
C PHE A 248 4.88 26.10 -7.01
N ASN A 249 6.09 26.65 -7.05
CA ASN A 249 7.04 26.40 -8.13
C ASN A 249 8.47 26.34 -7.60
N GLY A 250 8.80 25.23 -6.94
CA GLY A 250 10.18 24.93 -6.56
C GLY A 250 11.05 24.56 -7.75
N CYS A 251 10.45 24.21 -8.89
CA CYS A 251 11.17 23.84 -10.11
C CYS A 251 11.94 25.02 -10.71
N SER A 252 11.48 26.25 -10.49
CA SER A 252 12.25 27.45 -10.81
C SER A 252 13.61 27.46 -10.09
N ALA A 253 13.63 27.19 -8.78
CA ALA A 253 14.85 27.13 -7.99
C ALA A 253 15.68 25.87 -8.29
N GLN A 254 15.04 24.71 -8.46
CA GLN A 254 15.75 23.45 -8.66
C GLN A 254 16.37 23.32 -10.05
N TRP A 255 15.60 23.68 -11.08
CA TRP A 255 15.89 23.34 -12.47
C TRP A 255 15.85 24.54 -13.42
N ASN A 256 15.74 25.76 -12.88
CA ASN A 256 15.58 26.98 -13.67
C ASN A 256 14.37 26.92 -14.62
N ALA A 257 13.30 26.25 -14.18
CA ALA A 257 12.03 26.23 -14.93
C ALA A 257 11.44 27.65 -15.03
N GLY A 258 10.54 27.86 -16.01
CA GLY A 258 9.83 29.12 -16.16
C GLY A 258 8.93 29.45 -14.96
N PRO A 259 8.36 30.67 -14.91
CA PRO A 259 7.48 31.09 -13.81
C PRO A 259 6.27 30.17 -13.62
N ASP A 260 5.80 29.52 -14.69
CA ASP A 260 4.71 28.54 -14.69
C ASP A 260 5.19 27.08 -14.85
N GLY A 261 6.49 26.82 -14.73
CA GLY A 261 7.10 25.50 -14.95
C GLY A 261 7.40 25.21 -16.42
N TRP A 262 7.17 23.96 -16.84
CA TRP A 262 7.31 23.52 -18.24
C TRP A 262 5.92 23.32 -18.84
N GLY A 263 5.40 24.35 -19.51
CA GLY A 263 4.04 24.37 -20.07
C GLY A 263 3.09 25.24 -19.25
N GLN A 264 1.82 24.83 -19.16
CA GLN A 264 0.80 25.54 -18.37
C GLN A 264 1.03 25.34 -16.88
N ARG A 265 0.76 26.37 -16.07
CA ARG A 265 0.91 26.29 -14.61
C ARG A 265 0.16 25.10 -14.01
N TYR A 266 -1.06 24.88 -14.48
CA TYR A 266 -1.88 23.71 -14.16
C TYR A 266 -2.02 22.85 -15.41
N GLY A 267 -1.64 21.57 -15.33
CA GLY A 267 -1.68 20.63 -16.45
C GLY A 267 -0.37 20.51 -17.24
N GLY A 268 0.55 21.48 -17.10
CA GLY A 268 1.93 21.41 -17.60
C GLY A 268 2.04 21.33 -19.11
N VAL A 269 2.95 20.49 -19.60
CA VAL A 269 3.10 20.25 -21.05
C VAL A 269 1.83 19.62 -21.63
N SER A 270 1.53 19.94 -22.87
CA SER A 270 0.35 19.48 -23.61
C SER A 270 0.66 18.33 -24.57
N ARG A 271 1.93 18.14 -24.96
CA ARG A 271 2.35 17.14 -25.94
C ARG A 271 3.63 16.41 -25.52
N ARG A 272 3.74 15.15 -25.94
CA ARG A 272 4.95 14.33 -25.73
C ARG A 272 6.24 15.00 -26.21
N SER A 273 6.20 15.71 -27.33
CA SER A 273 7.36 16.42 -27.90
C SER A 273 7.90 17.52 -26.97
N GLU A 274 7.06 18.11 -26.15
CA GLU A 274 7.44 19.18 -25.21
C GLU A 274 8.24 18.65 -24.01
N CYS A 275 8.22 17.33 -23.77
CA CYS A 275 9.07 16.70 -22.74
C CYS A 275 10.57 16.96 -22.98
N GLY A 276 10.99 17.27 -24.21
CA GLY A 276 12.38 17.64 -24.51
C GLY A 276 12.87 18.88 -23.75
N SER A 277 11.97 19.74 -23.29
CA SER A 277 12.28 20.94 -22.49
C SER A 277 12.58 20.65 -21.01
N LEU A 278 12.23 19.45 -20.51
CA LEU A 278 12.48 19.06 -19.14
C LEU A 278 13.94 18.57 -18.96
N PRO A 279 14.51 18.70 -17.74
CA PRO A 279 15.80 18.12 -17.38
C PRO A 279 15.82 16.61 -17.65
N ALA A 280 16.95 16.10 -18.13
CA ALA A 280 17.11 14.68 -18.48
C ALA A 280 16.79 13.73 -17.32
N GLN A 281 17.02 14.19 -16.08
CA GLN A 281 16.83 13.45 -14.83
C GLN A 281 15.37 13.05 -14.54
N ILE A 282 14.41 13.81 -15.08
CA ILE A 282 12.97 13.62 -14.85
C ILE A 282 12.18 13.47 -16.16
N ARG A 283 12.87 13.51 -17.30
CA ARG A 283 12.25 13.53 -18.63
C ARG A 283 11.50 12.25 -18.97
N ASP A 284 12.00 11.11 -18.51
CA ASP A 284 11.34 9.81 -18.67
C ASP A 284 9.99 9.73 -17.96
N GLY A 285 9.84 10.37 -16.79
CA GLY A 285 8.54 10.53 -16.13
C GLY A 285 7.55 11.37 -16.95
N CYS A 286 8.04 12.37 -17.69
CA CYS A 286 7.21 13.12 -18.65
C CYS A 286 6.80 12.26 -19.84
N TYR A 287 7.72 11.46 -20.40
CA TYR A 287 7.36 10.53 -21.47
C TYR A 287 6.34 9.48 -21.03
N TRP A 288 6.47 8.95 -19.82
CA TRP A 288 5.48 8.02 -19.24
C TRP A 288 4.05 8.58 -19.30
N ARG A 289 3.87 9.89 -19.07
CA ARG A 289 2.57 10.58 -19.15
C ARG A 289 1.88 10.37 -20.50
N PHE A 290 2.64 10.41 -21.58
CA PHE A 290 2.09 10.31 -22.94
C PHE A 290 2.15 8.88 -23.49
N ASP A 291 3.06 8.06 -22.98
CA ASP A 291 3.30 6.70 -23.46
C ASP A 291 2.37 5.69 -22.78
N TRP A 292 2.57 5.44 -21.48
CA TRP A 292 1.77 4.48 -20.73
C TRP A 292 0.42 5.07 -20.30
N PHE A 293 0.46 6.32 -19.81
CA PHE A 293 -0.71 7.04 -19.32
C PHE A 293 -1.52 7.70 -20.45
N ARG A 294 -1.07 7.54 -21.71
CA ARG A 294 -1.79 7.93 -22.95
C ARG A 294 -2.28 9.38 -22.98
N GLY A 295 -1.63 10.28 -22.24
CA GLY A 295 -2.04 11.68 -22.13
C GLY A 295 -3.41 11.86 -21.48
N ALA A 296 -3.87 10.91 -20.66
CA ALA A 296 -5.17 10.99 -19.98
C ALA A 296 -5.28 12.30 -19.16
N ASP A 297 -6.40 12.98 -19.34
CA ASP A 297 -6.68 14.23 -18.63
C ASP A 297 -7.59 13.95 -17.43
N ASN A 298 -6.98 13.92 -16.25
CA ASN A 298 -7.65 13.76 -14.96
C ASN A 298 -8.64 12.58 -14.91
N PRO A 299 -8.20 11.34 -15.25
CA PRO A 299 -9.10 10.20 -15.25
C PRO A 299 -9.67 9.93 -13.86
N ALA A 300 -10.94 9.53 -13.85
CA ALA A 300 -11.60 8.95 -12.69
C ALA A 300 -11.04 7.55 -12.41
N MET A 301 -11.16 7.14 -11.16
CA MET A 301 -10.70 5.84 -10.71
C MET A 301 -11.54 5.33 -9.54
N VAL A 302 -11.39 4.05 -9.23
CA VAL A 302 -11.70 3.53 -7.91
C VAL A 302 -10.39 3.15 -7.23
N TYR A 303 -10.27 3.44 -5.95
CA TYR A 303 -9.05 3.14 -5.21
C TYR A 303 -9.29 2.27 -3.99
N SER A 304 -8.31 1.44 -3.65
CA SER A 304 -8.27 0.67 -2.41
C SER A 304 -6.89 0.81 -1.76
N ARG A 305 -6.84 0.80 -0.42
CA ARG A 305 -5.56 0.72 0.30
C ARG A 305 -4.95 -0.66 0.05
N VAL A 306 -3.67 -0.70 -0.27
CA VAL A 306 -2.90 -1.93 -0.48
C VAL A 306 -1.58 -1.83 0.28
N ARG A 307 -0.99 -2.98 0.59
CA ARG A 307 0.39 -3.04 1.08
C ARG A 307 1.33 -2.40 0.06
N CYS A 308 2.24 -1.56 0.51
CA CYS A 308 3.21 -0.93 -0.38
C CYS A 308 4.17 -1.94 -1.01
N PRO A 309 4.23 -2.03 -2.35
CA PRO A 309 5.28 -2.75 -3.05
C PRO A 309 6.67 -2.29 -2.59
N ASP A 310 7.61 -3.24 -2.43
CA ASP A 310 8.99 -2.94 -2.03
C ASP A 310 9.67 -1.97 -3.00
N ALA A 311 9.28 -1.97 -4.28
CA ALA A 311 9.80 -1.04 -5.28
C ALA A 311 9.49 0.45 -4.95
N LEU A 312 8.30 0.75 -4.40
CA LEU A 312 7.94 2.10 -3.97
C LEU A 312 8.67 2.49 -2.67
N VAL A 313 8.71 1.56 -1.71
CA VAL A 313 9.39 1.76 -0.42
C VAL A 313 10.90 1.92 -0.60
N ALA A 314 11.51 1.18 -1.52
CA ALA A 314 12.94 1.28 -1.81
C ALA A 314 13.32 2.67 -2.32
N ILE A 315 12.43 3.34 -3.05
CA ILE A 315 12.61 4.71 -3.53
C ILE A 315 12.37 5.71 -2.38
N SER A 316 11.19 5.68 -1.77
CA SER A 316 10.79 6.68 -0.78
C SER A 316 11.51 6.53 0.56
N GLY A 317 12.04 5.35 0.87
CA GLY A 317 12.58 5.02 2.18
C GLY A 317 11.52 4.94 3.28
N CYS A 318 10.23 4.97 2.95
CA CYS A 318 9.16 5.06 3.93
C CYS A 318 8.19 3.89 3.84
N ARG A 319 8.08 3.11 4.92
CA ARG A 319 7.07 2.06 5.12
C ARG A 319 6.38 2.25 6.46
N ARG A 320 5.05 2.20 6.45
CA ARG A 320 4.24 2.29 7.67
C ARG A 320 4.34 1.00 8.48
N ASP A 321 4.08 1.07 9.79
CA ASP A 321 4.00 -0.13 10.62
C ASP A 321 2.73 -0.95 10.37
N ASP A 322 1.67 -0.29 9.89
CA ASP A 322 0.37 -0.87 9.54
C ASP A 322 0.26 -1.14 8.02
N ASP A 323 1.38 -1.37 7.34
CA ASP A 323 1.45 -1.65 5.89
C ASP A 323 1.03 -3.08 5.52
#